data_AF-A0A973ERL1-F1
#
_entry.id   AF-A0A973ERL1-F1
#
_cell.length_a   1.000
_cell.length_b   1.000
_cell.length_c   1.000
_cell.angle_alpha   90.00
_cell.angle_beta   90.00
_cell.angle_gamma   90.00
#
_symmetry.space_group_name_H-M   'P 1'
#
loop_
_entity.id
_entity.type
_entity.pdbx_description
1 polymer ?
#
loop_
_entity_poly.entity_id
_entity_poly.type
_entity_poly.pdbx_seq_one_letter_code
_entity_poly.pdbx_strand_id
1 'polypeptide(L)'
;MLDLIRKGILAGIGAVVLTKEKIQETTKRLVEEGKISTGEAEKLADDLVKSGERQWEEMSSKIQESMHKFTENLEFAKRKELEELKSRLELLERRVAELEGSSIPGEK
;
A
#
# COMPACT_ATOMS: atom_id res chain seq x y z
N MET A 1 12.68 13.41 -3.70
CA MET A 1 11.61 12.44 -4.08
C MET A 1 11.03 11.73 -2.85
N LEU A 2 11.84 11.02 -2.05
CA LEU A 2 11.38 10.38 -0.80
C LEU A 2 10.66 11.34 0.17
N ASP A 3 11.14 12.58 0.24
CA ASP A 3 10.58 13.61 1.13
C ASP A 3 9.17 14.06 0.72
N LEU A 4 8.86 14.03 -0.58
CA LEU A 4 7.52 14.31 -1.13
C LEU A 4 6.56 13.15 -0.86
N ILE A 5 7.04 11.90 -0.90
CA ILE A 5 6.26 10.72 -0.54
C ILE A 5 5.95 10.72 0.95
N ARG A 6 6.94 11.02 1.80
CA ARG A 6 6.77 11.11 3.26
C ARG A 6 5.83 12.25 3.63
N LYS A 7 5.94 13.41 2.97
CA LYS A 7 4.98 14.52 3.12
C LYS A 7 3.60 14.18 2.57
N GLY A 8 3.50 13.43 1.47
CA GLY A 8 2.23 12.97 0.91
C GLY A 8 1.51 11.98 1.83
N ILE A 9 2.25 11.09 2.49
CA ILE A 9 1.71 10.18 3.52
C ILE A 9 1.30 10.97 4.76
N LEU A 10 2.13 11.90 5.26
CA LEU A 10 1.79 12.74 6.41
C LEU A 10 0.62 13.69 6.14
N ALA A 11 0.50 14.22 4.91
CA ALA A 11 -0.63 15.04 4.48
C ALA A 11 -1.89 14.19 4.26
N GLY A 12 -1.74 12.96 3.75
CA GLY A 12 -2.84 11.99 3.65
C GLY A 12 -3.36 11.55 5.01
N ILE A 13 -2.47 11.36 5.99
CA ILE A 13 -2.83 11.13 7.39
C ILE A 13 -3.43 12.41 7.99
N GLY A 14 -2.87 13.59 7.68
CA GLY A 14 -3.34 14.89 8.18
C GLY A 14 -4.72 15.34 7.67
N ALA A 15 -5.15 14.90 6.48
CA ALA A 15 -6.48 15.16 5.95
C ALA A 15 -7.57 14.26 6.57
N VAL A 16 -7.18 13.11 7.12
CA VAL A 16 -8.06 12.15 7.80
C VAL A 16 -8.27 12.53 9.27
N VAL A 17 -7.35 13.30 9.86
CA VAL A 17 -7.40 13.80 11.24
C VAL A 17 -8.27 15.08 11.32
N LEU A 18 -9.45 15.09 10.69
CA LEU A 18 -10.54 15.91 11.22
C LEU A 18 -11.05 15.20 12.46
N THR A 19 -10.36 15.39 13.59
CA THR A 19 -10.77 14.75 14.85
C THR A 19 -12.12 15.30 15.27
N LYS A 20 -12.84 14.50 16.06
CA LYS A 20 -14.11 14.91 16.66
C LYS A 20 -13.98 16.26 17.38
N GLU A 21 -12.83 16.56 18.01
CA GLU A 21 -12.58 17.88 18.60
C GLU A 21 -12.58 19.00 17.56
N LYS A 22 -11.94 18.82 16.41
CA LYS A 22 -11.86 19.84 15.35
C LYS A 22 -13.22 20.09 14.70
N ILE A 23 -14.00 19.03 14.53
CA ILE A 23 -15.38 19.12 14.04
C ILE A 23 -16.23 19.89 15.06
N GLN A 24 -16.17 19.51 16.34
CA GLN A 24 -16.91 20.19 17.40
C GLN A 24 -16.54 21.67 17.54
N GLU A 25 -15.25 22.01 17.47
CA GLU A 25 -14.76 23.40 17.51
C GLU A 25 -15.32 24.22 16.34
N THR A 26 -15.26 23.66 15.13
CA THR A 26 -15.72 24.34 13.92
C THR A 26 -17.23 24.57 13.95
N THR A 27 -17.98 23.55 14.38
CA THR A 27 -19.43 23.65 14.43
C THR A 27 -19.90 24.56 15.56
N LYS A 28 -19.21 24.58 16.71
CA LYS A 28 -19.47 25.54 17.79
C LYS A 28 -19.26 26.98 17.35
N ARG A 29 -18.21 27.25 16.57
CA ARG A 29 -17.97 28.59 16.01
C ARG A 29 -19.09 29.04 15.08
N LEU A 30 -19.65 28.13 14.29
CA LEU A 30 -20.81 28.43 13.43
C LEU A 30 -22.07 28.78 14.23
N VAL A 31 -22.25 28.18 15.43
CA VAL A 31 -23.31 28.56 16.37
C VAL A 31 -23.06 29.94 16.96
N GLU A 32 -21.83 30.23 17.38
CA GLU A 32 -21.44 31.55 17.93
C GLU A 32 -21.60 32.67 16.89
N GLU A 33 -21.36 32.38 15.62
CA GLU A 33 -21.60 33.30 14.49
C GLU A 33 -23.09 33.41 14.11
N GLY A 34 -24.00 32.67 14.77
CA GLY A 34 -25.44 32.67 14.51
C GLY A 34 -25.83 32.03 13.17
N LYS A 35 -24.91 31.28 12.53
CA LYS A 35 -25.11 30.67 11.20
C LYS A 35 -25.92 29.38 11.26
N ILE A 36 -25.85 28.66 12.37
CA ILE A 36 -26.59 27.43 12.64
C ILE A 36 -27.06 27.39 14.09
N SER A 37 -28.15 26.69 14.36
CA SER A 37 -28.60 26.42 15.73
C SER A 37 -27.74 25.36 16.41
N THR A 38 -27.79 25.30 17.75
CA THR A 38 -27.13 24.25 18.54
C THR A 38 -27.56 22.84 18.15
N GLY A 39 -28.84 22.64 17.80
CA GLY A 39 -29.34 21.34 17.36
C GLY A 39 -28.84 20.94 15.96
N GLU A 40 -28.72 21.91 15.04
CA GLU A 40 -28.11 21.68 13.73
C GLU A 40 -26.61 21.40 13.84
N ALA A 41 -25.95 22.02 14.81
CA ALA A 41 -24.54 21.80 15.10
C ALA A 41 -24.24 20.35 15.57
N GLU A 42 -25.04 19.82 16.48
CA GLU A 42 -24.89 18.42 16.92
C GLU A 42 -25.10 17.44 15.77
N LYS A 43 -26.14 17.65 14.95
CA LYS A 43 -26.39 16.81 13.77
C LYS A 43 -25.25 16.85 12.78
N LEU A 44 -24.77 18.05 12.43
CA LEU A 44 -23.69 18.21 11.46
C LEU A 44 -22.40 17.54 11.96
N ALA A 45 -22.11 17.67 13.26
CA ALA A 45 -20.95 17.02 13.85
C ALA A 45 -21.04 15.50 13.79
N ASP A 46 -22.20 14.91 14.13
CA ASP A 46 -22.42 13.47 14.11
C ASP A 46 -22.37 12.90 12.68
N ASP A 47 -22.98 13.61 11.71
CA ASP A 47 -22.96 13.22 10.30
C ASP A 47 -21.54 13.27 9.70
N LEU A 48 -20.75 14.30 10.05
CA LEU A 48 -19.36 14.40 9.61
C LEU A 48 -18.48 13.29 10.18
N VAL A 49 -18.66 12.95 11.46
CA VAL A 49 -17.94 11.85 12.11
C VAL A 49 -18.28 10.52 11.45
N LYS A 50 -19.57 10.19 11.32
CA LYS A 50 -20.03 8.94 10.68
C LYS A 50 -19.59 8.81 9.22
N SER A 51 -19.68 9.90 8.47
CA SER A 51 -19.24 9.92 7.07
C SER A 51 -17.72 9.72 6.97
N GLY A 52 -16.96 10.34 7.87
CA GLY A 52 -15.51 10.15 7.96
C GLY A 52 -15.11 8.72 8.28
N GLU A 53 -15.75 8.09 9.28
CA GLU A 53 -15.52 6.69 9.65
C GLU A 53 -15.78 5.74 8.49
N ARG A 54 -16.89 5.91 7.78
CA ARG A 54 -17.26 5.08 6.63
C ARG A 54 -16.28 5.23 5.46
N GLN A 55 -15.90 6.46 5.13
CA GLN A 55 -14.92 6.73 4.08
C GLN A 55 -13.55 6.16 4.44
N TRP A 56 -13.16 6.22 5.71
CA TRP A 56 -11.91 5.64 6.19
C TRP A 56 -11.89 4.12 6.04
N GLU A 57 -12.99 3.46 6.39
CA GLU A 57 -13.11 2.00 6.29
C GLU A 57 -13.05 1.52 4.82
N GLU A 58 -13.79 2.19 3.93
CA GLU A 58 -13.74 1.91 2.48
C GLU A 58 -12.34 2.16 1.89
N MET A 59 -11.69 3.25 2.29
CA MET A 59 -10.35 3.58 1.83
C MET A 59 -9.31 2.58 2.33
N SER A 60 -9.37 2.21 3.62
CA SER A 60 -8.49 1.20 4.23
C SER A 60 -8.63 -0.14 3.52
N SER A 61 -9.86 -0.57 3.21
CA SER A 61 -10.12 -1.79 2.46
C SER A 61 -9.49 -1.77 1.06
N LYS A 62 -9.69 -0.69 0.30
CA LYS A 62 -9.08 -0.53 -1.03
C LYS A 62 -7.55 -0.51 -1.00
N ILE A 63 -6.97 0.13 0.01
CA ILE A 63 -5.52 0.16 0.20
C ILE A 63 -5.00 -1.25 0.49
N GLN A 64 -5.66 -1.98 1.40
CA GLN A 64 -5.28 -3.35 1.74
C GLN A 64 -5.37 -4.27 0.53
N GLU A 65 -6.44 -4.17 -0.26
CA GLU A 65 -6.62 -4.95 -1.48
C GLU A 65 -5.55 -4.63 -2.54
N SER A 66 -5.17 -3.35 -2.68
CA SER A 66 -4.10 -2.91 -3.58
C SER A 66 -2.73 -3.40 -3.14
N MET A 67 -2.46 -3.37 -1.83
CA MET A 67 -1.24 -3.92 -1.23
C MET A 67 -1.15 -5.43 -1.47
N HIS A 68 -2.26 -6.15 -1.28
CA HIS A 68 -2.30 -7.59 -1.51
C HIS A 68 -1.97 -7.94 -2.97
N LYS A 69 -2.64 -7.28 -3.93
CA LYS A 69 -2.35 -7.43 -5.38
C LYS A 69 -0.90 -7.09 -5.72
N PHE A 70 -0.34 -6.06 -5.09
CA PHE A 70 1.06 -5.69 -5.28
C PHE A 70 2.02 -6.79 -4.78
N THR A 71 1.74 -7.36 -3.60
CA THR A 71 2.55 -8.46 -3.04
C THR A 71 2.46 -9.74 -3.89
N GLU A 72 1.28 -10.11 -4.37
CA GLU A 72 1.10 -11.28 -5.26
C GLU A 72 1.87 -11.12 -6.58
N ASN A 73 1.81 -9.92 -7.18
CA ASN A 73 2.56 -9.63 -8.40
C ASN A 73 4.08 -9.70 -8.19
N LEU A 74 4.57 -9.25 -7.03
CA LEU A 74 5.99 -9.36 -6.68
C LEU A 74 6.43 -10.81 -6.44
N GLU A 75 5.62 -11.63 -5.78
CA GLU A 75 5.91 -13.05 -5.62
C GLU A 75 5.95 -13.78 -6.96
N PHE A 76 5.02 -13.46 -7.86
CA PHE A 76 5.00 -14.01 -9.21
C PHE A 76 6.25 -13.64 -10.02
N ALA A 77 6.66 -12.37 -9.97
CA ALA A 77 7.89 -11.90 -10.62
C ALA A 77 9.13 -12.65 -10.11
N LYS A 78 9.28 -12.80 -8.79
CA LYS A 78 10.39 -13.54 -8.17
C LYS A 78 10.44 -15.00 -8.57
N ARG A 79 9.28 -15.69 -8.64
CA ARG A 79 9.22 -17.09 -9.08
C ARG A 79 9.65 -17.24 -10.52
N LYS A 80 9.23 -16.32 -11.41
CA LYS A 80 9.61 -16.35 -12.82
C LYS A 80 11.12 -16.19 -13.01
N GLU A 81 11.73 -15.24 -12.31
CA GLU A 81 13.19 -15.05 -12.35
C GLU A 81 13.95 -16.27 -11.81
N LEU A 82 13.40 -16.93 -10.78
CA LEU A 82 14.02 -18.12 -10.18
C LEU A 82 13.98 -19.34 -11.11
N GLU A 83 12.87 -19.55 -11.84
CA GLU A 83 12.76 -20.62 -12.83
C GLU A 83 13.65 -20.39 -14.07
N GLU A 84 13.79 -19.14 -14.50
CA GLU A 84 14.74 -18.79 -15.56
C GLU A 84 16.19 -19.08 -15.12
N LEU A 85 16.52 -18.76 -13.86
CA LEU A 85 17.84 -19.04 -13.30
C LEU A 85 18.11 -20.54 -13.19
N LYS A 86 17.14 -21.35 -12.74
CA LYS A 86 17.26 -22.81 -12.73
C LYS A 86 17.49 -23.38 -14.13
N SER A 87 16.73 -22.93 -15.13
CA SER A 87 16.89 -23.39 -16.52
C SER A 87 18.28 -23.08 -17.06
N ARG A 88 18.82 -21.88 -16.74
CA ARG A 88 20.19 -21.51 -17.10
C ARG A 88 21.22 -22.36 -16.38
N LEU A 89 20.99 -22.68 -15.11
CA LEU A 89 21.87 -23.54 -14.32
C LEU A 89 21.91 -24.96 -14.91
N GLU A 90 20.77 -25.57 -15.21
CA GLU A 90 20.71 -26.90 -15.84
C GLU A 90 21.42 -26.91 -17.20
N LEU A 91 21.29 -25.85 -18.00
CA LEU A 91 22.00 -25.73 -19.27
C LEU A 91 23.52 -25.64 -19.07
N LEU A 92 23.96 -24.89 -18.07
CA LEU A 92 25.37 -24.78 -17.69
C LEU A 92 25.91 -26.13 -17.18
N GLU A 93 25.17 -26.80 -16.31
CA GLU A 93 25.53 -28.13 -15.78
C GLU A 93 25.68 -29.16 -16.91
N ARG A 94 24.75 -29.18 -17.88
CA ARG A 94 24.86 -30.04 -19.07
C ARG A 94 26.10 -29.72 -19.89
N ARG A 95 26.37 -28.44 -20.16
CA ARG A 95 27.55 -28.03 -20.91
C ARG A 95 28.85 -28.37 -20.19
N VAL A 96 28.89 -28.23 -18.87
CA VAL A 96 30.04 -28.63 -18.06
C VAL A 96 30.22 -30.15 -18.12
N ALA A 97 29.15 -30.93 -17.97
CA ALA A 97 29.22 -32.39 -18.10
C ALA A 97 29.69 -32.86 -19.49
N GLU A 98 29.27 -32.18 -20.56
CA GLU A 98 29.75 -32.45 -21.93
C GLU A 98 31.24 -32.10 -22.10
N LEU A 99 31.71 -31.00 -21.51
CA LEU A 99 33.12 -30.58 -21.55
C LEU A 99 34.02 -31.47 -20.68
N GLU A 100 33.55 -31.86 -19.50
CA GLU A 100 34.21 -32.82 -18.60
C GLU A 100 34.24 -34.22 -19.21
N GLY A 101 33.15 -34.65 -19.86
CA GLY A 101 33.10 -35.89 -20.63
C GLY A 101 33.99 -35.88 -21.88
N SER A 102 34.25 -34.70 -22.45
CA SER A 102 35.18 -34.51 -23.57
C SER A 102 36.64 -34.33 -23.14
N SER A 103 36.94 -34.23 -21.84
CA SER A 103 38.29 -34.02 -21.30
C SER A 103 38.92 -35.24 -20.63
N ILE A 104 38.38 -36.45 -20.88
CA ILE A 104 39.13 -37.71 -20.68
C ILE A 104 39.61 -38.28 -22.02
N PRO A 105 40.68 -37.73 -22.63
CA PRO A 105 41.59 -38.51 -23.44
C PRO A 105 42.76 -38.97 -22.55
N GLY A 106 42.72 -40.23 -22.13
CA GLY A 106 43.91 -40.95 -21.67
C GLY A 106 43.77 -41.65 -20.32
N GLU A 107 43.49 -42.96 -20.38
CA GLU A 107 44.40 -43.92 -19.76
C GLU A 107 44.20 -45.32 -20.38
N LYS A 108 45.23 -45.72 -21.15
CA LYS A 108 45.57 -47.04 -21.72
C LYS A 108 44.73 -47.61 -22.86
#